data_AF-A0A353B581-F1
#
_entry.id   AF-A0A353B581-F1
#
_cell.length_a   1.000
_cell.length_b   1.000
_cell.length_c   1.000
_cell.angle_alpha   90.00
_cell.angle_beta   90.00
_cell.angle_gamma   90.00
#
_symmetry.space_group_name_H-M   'P 1'
#
loop_
_entity.id
_entity.type
_entity.pdbx_description
1 polymer ?
#
loop_
_entity_poly.entity_id
_entity_poly.type
_entity_poly.pdbx_seq_one_letter_code
_entity_poly.pdbx_strand_id
1 'polypeptide(L)'
;VIFFNRKLSPMVLDGTEPASTFVYATPENLAKTRRWIETVDIGIGAPPNNALEFAIELEPDAVYLLTDGVTKVDVAAHLQEINRTESLFGEPRVLTPIHPIAYYSLEGQQLLRRIAAENNGKFIYVPDPRR
;
A
#
# COMPACT_ATOMS: atom_id res chain seq x y z
N VAL A 1 8.15 5.22 -0.60
CA VAL A 1 6.81 5.40 -1.23
C VAL A 1 6.77 4.57 -2.50
N ILE A 2 5.69 3.82 -2.74
CA ILE A 2 5.52 3.01 -3.94
C ILE A 2 4.23 3.49 -4.62
N PHE A 3 4.34 3.97 -5.85
CA PHE A 3 3.17 4.18 -6.68
C PHE A 3 2.91 2.91 -7.50
N PHE A 4 1.64 2.58 -7.69
CA PHE A 4 1.26 1.38 -8.43
C PHE A 4 0.18 1.70 -9.46
N ASN A 5 0.39 1.13 -10.64
CA ASN A 5 -0.60 0.94 -11.68
C ASN A 5 -0.32 -0.44 -12.29
N ARG A 6 -0.43 -0.64 -13.61
CA ARG A 6 0.10 -1.86 -14.27
C ARG A 6 1.59 -2.11 -14.07
N LYS A 7 2.35 -1.10 -13.63
CA LYS A 7 3.75 -1.17 -13.23
C LYS A 7 3.91 -0.61 -11.83
N LEU A 8 4.89 -1.15 -11.09
CA LEU A 8 5.33 -0.57 -9.84
C LEU A 8 6.32 0.56 -10.14
N SER A 9 6.14 1.67 -9.46
CA SER A 9 7.03 2.82 -9.50
C SER A 9 7.44 3.13 -8.05
N PRO A 10 8.40 2.37 -7.48
CA PRO A 10 9.01 2.73 -6.22
C PRO A 10 9.79 4.04 -6.36
N MET A 11 9.77 4.86 -5.32
CA MET A 11 10.49 6.14 -5.31
C MET A 11 12.00 5.91 -5.32
N VAL A 12 12.70 6.65 -6.19
CA VAL A 12 14.16 6.77 -6.21
C VAL A 12 14.54 8.11 -5.56
N LEU A 13 15.34 8.07 -4.50
CA LEU A 13 15.80 9.28 -3.80
C LEU A 13 17.06 9.86 -4.43
N ASP A 14 18.04 8.98 -4.68
CA ASP A 14 19.34 9.33 -5.26
C ASP A 14 19.72 8.25 -6.29
N GLY A 15 20.29 8.65 -7.43
CA GLY A 15 20.70 7.73 -8.49
C GLY A 15 19.55 7.27 -9.39
N THR A 16 19.62 6.02 -9.86
CA THR A 16 18.66 5.42 -10.80
C THR A 16 17.84 4.28 -10.21
N GLU A 17 18.25 3.75 -9.06
CA GLU A 17 17.65 2.57 -8.44
C GLU A 17 16.88 2.94 -7.17
N PRO A 18 15.76 2.27 -6.87
CA PRO A 18 15.04 2.45 -5.62
C PRO A 18 15.92 2.11 -4.41
N ALA A 19 15.66 2.77 -3.28
CA ALA A 19 16.32 2.41 -2.04
C ALA A 19 15.93 0.97 -1.64
N SER A 20 16.91 0.14 -1.30
CA SER A 20 16.70 -1.22 -0.80
C SER A 20 16.30 -1.27 0.68
N THR A 21 16.33 -0.13 1.37
CA THR A 21 16.00 0.00 2.80
C THR A 21 15.22 1.29 3.04
N PHE A 22 14.56 1.38 4.20
CA PHE A 22 13.90 2.62 4.62
C PHE A 22 14.91 3.75 4.83
N VAL A 23 14.50 4.95 4.45
CA VAL A 23 15.27 6.17 4.66
C VAL A 23 14.59 7.07 5.69
N TYR A 24 15.38 7.89 6.38
CA TYR A 24 14.82 8.87 7.32
C TYR A 24 13.99 9.93 6.59
N ALA A 25 12.88 10.33 7.20
CA ALA A 25 12.02 11.42 6.75
C ALA A 25 12.62 12.81 7.07
N THR A 26 13.84 13.07 6.61
CA THR A 26 14.49 14.38 6.73
C THR A 26 13.74 15.42 5.88
N PRO A 27 13.84 16.73 6.19
CA PRO A 27 13.22 17.78 5.37
C PRO A 27 13.62 17.70 3.89
N GLU A 28 14.87 17.32 3.59
CA GLU A 28 15.35 17.10 2.23
C GLU A 28 14.65 15.92 1.55
N ASN A 29 14.61 14.75 2.20
CA ASN A 29 13.97 13.57 1.63
C ASN A 29 12.47 13.79 1.42
N LEU A 30 11.80 14.47 2.35
CA LEU A 30 10.39 14.86 2.19
C LEU A 30 10.18 15.79 0.99
N ALA A 31 11.07 16.76 0.77
CA ALA A 31 11.01 17.64 -0.40
C ALA A 31 11.23 16.88 -1.70
N LYS A 32 12.19 15.94 -1.74
CA LYS A 32 12.40 15.03 -2.88
C LYS A 32 11.16 14.16 -3.13
N THR A 33 10.55 13.60 -2.08
CA THR A 33 9.33 12.78 -2.19
C THR A 33 8.17 13.58 -2.76
N ARG A 34 7.95 14.81 -2.30
CA ARG A 34 6.90 15.68 -2.84
C ARG A 34 7.08 15.91 -4.34
N ARG A 35 8.28 16.31 -4.75
CA ARG A 35 8.60 16.53 -6.17
C ARG A 35 8.40 15.25 -6.99
N TRP A 36 8.83 14.11 -6.47
CA TRP A 36 8.65 12.84 -7.15
C TRP A 36 7.16 12.50 -7.34
N ILE A 37 6.33 12.63 -6.31
CA ILE A 37 4.87 12.38 -6.40
C ILE A 37 4.24 13.24 -7.50
N GLU A 38 4.67 14.49 -7.66
CA GLU A 38 4.17 15.41 -8.71
C GLU A 38 4.56 14.98 -10.14
N THR A 39 5.57 14.11 -10.30
CA THR A 39 6.05 13.62 -11.61
C THR A 39 5.47 12.27 -12.03
N VAL A 40 4.79 11.57 -11.12
CA VAL A 40 4.30 10.21 -11.36
C VAL A 40 3.08 10.22 -12.29
N ASP A 41 3.12 9.43 -13.34
CA ASP A 41 2.04 9.34 -14.33
C ASP A 41 0.88 8.46 -13.86
N ILE A 42 -0.33 9.00 -13.94
CA ILE A 42 -1.56 8.29 -13.58
C ILE A 42 -1.98 7.42 -14.78
N GLY A 43 -1.39 6.23 -14.82
CA GLY A 43 -1.73 5.22 -15.83
C GLY A 43 -3.03 4.46 -15.55
N ILE A 44 -3.30 3.45 -16.39
CA ILE A 44 -4.42 2.52 -16.17
C ILE A 44 -4.21 1.76 -14.86
N GLY A 45 -5.21 1.80 -13.99
CA GLY A 45 -5.19 1.12 -12.70
C GLY A 45 -4.96 -0.40 -12.81
N ALA A 46 -4.48 -0.97 -11.73
CA ALA A 46 -4.33 -2.41 -11.54
C ALA A 46 -4.64 -2.76 -10.08
N PRO A 47 -5.01 -4.02 -9.78
CA PRO A 47 -5.10 -4.50 -8.41
C PRO A 47 -3.78 -4.28 -7.66
N PRO A 48 -3.82 -3.95 -6.36
CA PRO A 48 -2.62 -3.60 -5.59
C PRO A 48 -1.75 -4.80 -5.19
N ASN A 49 -2.08 -6.03 -5.62
CA ASN A 49 -1.42 -7.28 -5.19
C ASN A 49 0.11 -7.19 -5.28
N ASN A 50 0.65 -6.94 -6.48
CA ASN A 50 2.11 -6.85 -6.69
C ASN A 50 2.74 -5.72 -5.86
N ALA A 51 2.01 -4.62 -5.63
CA ALA A 51 2.51 -3.50 -4.84
C ALA A 51 2.56 -3.84 -3.34
N LEU A 52 1.58 -4.60 -2.86
CA LEU A 52 1.51 -5.08 -1.49
C LEU A 52 2.56 -6.16 -1.22
N GLU A 53 2.75 -7.09 -2.15
CA GLU A 53 3.83 -8.10 -2.10
C GLU A 53 5.20 -7.41 -2.00
N PHE A 54 5.52 -6.52 -2.94
CA PHE A 54 6.75 -5.75 -2.90
C PHE A 54 6.88 -4.90 -1.62
N ALA A 55 5.79 -4.32 -1.12
CA ALA A 55 5.84 -3.54 0.12
C ALA A 55 6.10 -4.41 1.36
N ILE A 56 5.52 -5.61 1.44
CA ILE A 56 5.69 -6.54 2.57
C ILE A 56 7.11 -7.12 2.57
N GLU A 57 7.70 -7.39 1.40
CA GLU A 57 9.09 -7.86 1.27
C GLU A 57 10.12 -6.88 1.83
N LEU A 58 9.78 -5.59 1.94
CA LEU A 58 10.63 -4.58 2.59
C LEU A 58 10.57 -4.63 4.13
N GLU A 59 9.78 -5.56 4.69
CA GLU A 59 9.56 -5.74 6.13
C GLU A 59 9.17 -4.45 6.89
N PRO A 60 8.14 -3.70 6.42
CA PRO A 60 7.70 -2.48 7.10
C PRO A 60 6.96 -2.79 8.41
N ASP A 61 7.03 -1.86 9.36
CA ASP A 61 6.18 -1.91 10.57
C ASP A 61 4.68 -1.70 10.26
N ALA A 62 4.36 -1.03 9.14
CA ALA A 62 3.00 -0.80 8.67
C ALA A 62 2.97 -0.36 7.20
N VAL A 63 1.89 -0.69 6.49
CA VAL A 63 1.62 -0.22 5.13
C VAL A 63 0.35 0.64 5.12
N TYR A 64 0.43 1.81 4.48
CA TYR A 64 -0.72 2.65 4.19
C TYR A 64 -1.07 2.53 2.70
N LEU A 65 -2.25 2.00 2.40
CA LEU A 65 -2.70 1.72 1.04
C LEU A 65 -3.73 2.76 0.58
N LEU A 66 -3.34 3.64 -0.34
CA LEU A 66 -4.26 4.61 -0.94
C LEU A 66 -4.85 4.05 -2.25
N THR A 67 -6.16 3.86 -2.31
CA THR A 67 -6.87 3.32 -3.50
C THR A 67 -8.38 3.56 -3.40
N ASP A 68 -9.10 3.51 -4.52
CA ASP A 68 -10.57 3.48 -4.54
C ASP A 68 -11.14 2.09 -4.15
N GLY A 69 -10.31 1.06 -4.14
CA GLY A 69 -10.65 -0.32 -3.81
C GLY A 69 -11.50 -1.03 -4.87
N VAL A 70 -11.66 -0.45 -6.07
CA VAL A 70 -12.49 -1.02 -7.13
C VAL A 70 -11.67 -2.02 -7.94
N THR A 71 -11.89 -3.31 -7.69
CA THR A 71 -11.22 -4.40 -8.39
C THR A 71 -12.07 -5.66 -8.41
N LYS A 72 -11.84 -6.53 -9.40
CA LYS A 72 -12.45 -7.86 -9.49
C LYS A 72 -11.64 -8.94 -8.77
N VAL A 73 -10.43 -8.60 -8.32
CA VAL A 73 -9.52 -9.53 -7.63
C VAL A 73 -9.79 -9.51 -6.13
N ASP A 74 -9.78 -10.68 -5.49
CA ASP A 74 -9.85 -10.77 -4.03
C ASP A 74 -8.48 -10.48 -3.41
N VAL A 75 -8.20 -9.20 -3.18
CA VAL A 75 -6.96 -8.72 -2.56
C VAL A 75 -6.83 -9.22 -1.12
N ALA A 76 -7.94 -9.37 -0.40
CA ALA A 76 -7.92 -9.84 0.99
C ALA A 76 -7.48 -11.31 1.07
N ALA A 77 -8.02 -12.16 0.19
CA ALA A 77 -7.58 -13.55 0.10
C ALA A 77 -6.08 -13.66 -0.22
N HIS A 78 -5.59 -12.87 -1.19
CA HIS A 78 -4.16 -12.84 -1.51
C HIS A 78 -3.29 -12.44 -0.30
N LEU A 79 -3.73 -11.46 0.50
CA LEU A 79 -3.01 -11.05 1.72
C LEU A 79 -3.01 -12.14 2.81
N GLN A 80 -3.97 -13.05 2.84
CA GLN A 80 -3.93 -14.20 3.74
C GLN A 80 -2.79 -15.16 3.39
N GLU A 81 -2.35 -15.18 2.13
CA GLU A 81 -1.25 -16.02 1.67
C GLU A 81 0.10 -15.36 1.94
N ILE A 82 0.24 -14.06 1.62
CA ILE A 82 1.55 -13.38 1.63
C ILE A 82 1.88 -12.62 2.92
N ASN A 83 0.88 -12.27 3.74
CA ASN A 83 1.06 -11.41 4.92
C ASN A 83 0.88 -12.18 6.24
N ARG A 84 1.32 -13.44 6.28
CA ARG A 84 1.20 -14.32 7.45
C ARG A 84 2.52 -15.00 7.78
N THR A 85 2.77 -15.20 9.07
CA THR A 85 3.84 -16.11 9.52
C THR A 85 3.40 -17.55 9.34
N GLU A 86 4.28 -18.41 8.81
CA GLU A 86 4.14 -19.84 9.00
C GLU A 86 4.35 -20.18 10.49
N SER A 87 3.41 -20.90 11.07
CA SER A 87 3.48 -21.32 12.47
C SER A 87 3.22 -22.81 12.56
N LEU A 88 4.23 -23.57 12.97
CA LEU A 88 4.15 -25.02 13.14
C LEU A 88 3.29 -25.46 14.34
N PHE A 89 3.05 -24.55 15.30
CA PHE A 89 2.47 -24.89 16.61
C PHE A 89 1.47 -23.84 17.15
N GLY A 90 0.95 -22.94 16.30
CA GLY A 90 0.05 -21.87 16.75
C GLY A 90 -0.62 -21.13 15.60
N GLU A 91 -1.52 -20.21 15.94
CA GLU A 91 -2.28 -19.44 14.95
C GLU A 91 -1.38 -18.57 14.05
N PRO A 92 -1.67 -18.47 12.74
CA PRO A 92 -0.97 -17.57 11.84
C PRO A 92 -1.04 -16.13 12.35
N ARG A 93 0.09 -15.44 12.38
CA ARG A 93 0.16 -14.02 12.77
C ARG A 93 0.29 -13.15 11.53
N VAL A 94 -0.35 -11.98 11.58
CA VAL A 94 -0.16 -10.92 10.57
C VAL A 94 1.27 -10.41 10.65
N LEU A 95 2.00 -10.39 9.53
CA LEU A 95 3.37 -9.85 9.48
C LEU A 95 3.35 -8.31 9.57
N THR A 96 2.61 -7.68 8.67
CA THR A 96 2.55 -6.23 8.52
C THR A 96 1.10 -5.73 8.64
N PRO A 97 0.80 -4.79 9.56
CA PRO A 97 -0.47 -4.08 9.57
C PRO A 97 -0.73 -3.30 8.28
N ILE A 98 -1.93 -3.42 7.69
CA ILE A 98 -2.29 -2.72 6.45
C ILE A 98 -3.45 -1.75 6.72
N HIS A 99 -3.23 -0.47 6.50
CA HIS A 99 -4.18 0.63 6.72
C HIS A 99 -4.67 1.20 5.37
N PRO A 100 -5.82 0.75 4.85
CA PRO A 100 -6.36 1.26 3.60
C PRO A 100 -7.02 2.62 3.80
N ILE A 101 -6.76 3.51 2.85
CA ILE A 101 -7.32 4.86 2.77
C ILE A 101 -8.12 4.92 1.46
N ALA A 102 -9.44 4.98 1.59
CA ALA A 102 -10.32 5.27 0.47
C ALA A 102 -10.36 6.77 0.21
N TYR A 103 -10.06 7.17 -1.02
CA TYR A 103 -10.08 8.58 -1.44
C TYR A 103 -11.26 8.83 -2.37
N TYR A 104 -12.12 9.79 -2.02
CA TYR A 104 -13.26 10.29 -2.81
C TYR A 104 -14.41 9.31 -3.07
N SER A 105 -14.14 8.01 -3.24
CA SER A 105 -15.14 6.96 -3.49
C SER A 105 -15.23 5.99 -2.32
N LEU A 106 -16.45 5.48 -2.08
CA LEU A 106 -16.74 4.39 -1.15
C LEU A 106 -17.11 3.09 -1.87
N GLU A 107 -17.02 3.05 -3.20
CA GLU A 107 -17.41 1.88 -3.99
C GLU A 107 -16.66 0.61 -3.57
N GLY A 108 -15.34 0.69 -3.38
CA GLY A 108 -14.50 -0.40 -2.89
C GLY A 108 -14.47 -0.59 -1.38
N GLN A 109 -15.30 0.13 -0.59
CA GLN A 109 -15.13 0.18 0.87
C GLN A 109 -15.24 -1.18 1.56
N GLN A 110 -16.05 -2.10 1.03
CA GLN A 110 -16.24 -3.42 1.65
C GLN A 110 -14.93 -4.21 1.60
N LEU A 111 -14.27 -4.21 0.43
CA LEU A 111 -12.94 -4.82 0.26
C LEU A 111 -11.92 -4.13 1.17
N LEU A 112 -11.86 -2.80 1.19
CA LEU A 112 -10.88 -2.06 1.98
C LEU A 112 -11.05 -2.26 3.50
N ARG A 113 -12.30 -2.34 3.98
CA ARG A 113 -12.58 -2.70 5.38
C ARG A 113 -12.16 -4.12 5.70
N ARG A 114 -12.40 -5.07 4.78
CA ARG A 114 -11.96 -6.46 4.93
C ARG A 114 -10.44 -6.54 5.01
N ILE A 115 -9.71 -5.85 4.14
CA ILE A 115 -8.24 -5.77 4.17
C ILE A 115 -7.75 -5.26 5.53
N ALA A 116 -8.31 -4.14 6.03
CA ALA A 116 -7.94 -3.62 7.35
C ALA A 116 -8.22 -4.61 8.47
N ALA A 117 -9.44 -5.17 8.53
CA ALA A 117 -9.85 -6.07 9.61
C ALA A 117 -9.00 -7.35 9.65
N GLU A 118 -8.68 -7.91 8.48
CA GLU A 118 -7.90 -9.13 8.36
C GLU A 118 -6.39 -8.91 8.55
N ASN A 119 -5.90 -7.67 8.50
CA ASN A 119 -4.47 -7.35 8.58
C ASN A 119 -4.18 -6.35 9.69
N ASN A 120 -4.86 -6.45 10.84
CA ASN A 120 -4.62 -5.63 12.04
C ASN A 120 -4.55 -4.11 11.79
N GLY A 121 -5.27 -3.64 10.78
CA GLY A 121 -5.21 -2.26 10.30
C GLY A 121 -6.44 -1.46 10.64
N LYS A 122 -6.50 -0.26 10.04
CA LYS A 122 -7.63 0.66 10.15
C LYS A 122 -7.97 1.20 8.78
N PHE A 123 -9.27 1.14 8.45
CA PHE A 123 -9.81 1.76 7.25
C PHE A 123 -10.13 3.23 7.52
N ILE A 124 -9.66 4.12 6.64
CA ILE A 124 -10.00 5.54 6.65
C ILE A 124 -10.66 5.89 5.31
N TYR A 125 -11.72 6.70 5.37
CA TYR A 125 -12.28 7.35 4.20
C TYR A 125 -11.97 8.84 4.24
N VAL A 126 -11.45 9.37 3.14
CA VAL A 126 -11.24 10.80 2.96
C VAL A 126 -12.26 11.30 1.92
N PRO A 127 -13.21 12.16 2.31
CA PRO A 127 -14.24 12.67 1.41
C PRO A 127 -13.65 13.62 0.37
N ASP A 128 -14.38 13.82 -0.74
CA ASP A 128 -14.04 14.84 -1.73
C ASP A 128 -14.18 16.24 -1.10
N PRO A 129 -13.11 17.03 -0.96
CA PRO A 129 -13.16 18.33 -0.31
C PRO A 129 -13.96 19.38 -1.10
N ARG A 130 -14.39 19.06 -2.33
CA ARG A 130 -15.21 19.93 -3.17
C ARG A 130 -16.72 19.73 -2.93
N ARG A 131 -17.11 18.73 -2.13
CA ARG A 131 -18.51 18.44 -1.78
C ARG A 131 -18.85 18.94 -0.39
#